data_AF-A0A7Y2ZWP7-F1
#
_entry.id   AF-A0A7Y2ZWP7-F1
#
_cell.length_a   1.000
_cell.length_b   1.000
_cell.length_c   1.000
_cell.angle_alpha   90.00
_cell.angle_beta   90.00
_cell.angle_gamma   90.00
#
_symmetry.space_group_name_H-M   'P 1'
#
loop_
_entity.id
_entity.type
_entity.pdbx_description
1 polymer ?
#
loop_
_entity_poly.entity_id
_entity_poly.type
_entity_poly.pdbx_seq_one_letter_code
_entity_poly.pdbx_strand_id
1 'polypeptide(L)'
;MKHAILSVLIVLFFAFASCTKVSPNAVERKVDFSWEGLVPCAAGGNPKIRISGIPDDTKTLVVSLYDHGLSHGKQTFTYDGSGIIKKGALNQIEGPCPNIDPGLYKFKIEAMDENGVIIGFGR
;
A
#
# COMPACT_ATOMS: atom_id res chain seq x y z
N MET A 1 -36.24 44.80 12.68
CA MET A 1 -34.76 44.67 12.55
C MET A 1 -34.24 44.18 13.91
N LYS A 2 -33.66 43.01 14.14
CA LYS A 2 -33.03 41.98 13.31
C LYS A 2 -33.20 40.65 14.06
N HIS A 3 -33.68 39.61 13.39
CA HIS A 3 -33.62 38.25 13.92
C HIS A 3 -32.15 37.81 13.95
N ALA A 4 -31.58 37.64 15.14
CA ALA A 4 -30.27 37.00 15.29
C ALA A 4 -30.45 35.50 15.11
N ILE A 5 -30.39 35.03 13.87
CA ILE A 5 -30.41 33.61 13.54
C ILE A 5 -29.05 33.03 13.92
N LEU A 6 -29.03 32.37 15.07
CA LEU A 6 -27.95 31.55 15.59
C LEU A 6 -27.67 30.41 14.58
N SER A 7 -26.70 30.61 13.69
CA SER A 7 -26.26 29.58 12.75
C SER A 7 -25.17 28.73 13.41
N VAL A 8 -25.60 27.69 14.13
CA VAL A 8 -24.71 26.64 14.64
C VAL A 8 -24.31 25.77 13.44
N LEU A 9 -23.14 26.04 12.85
CA LEU A 9 -22.51 25.14 11.88
C LEU A 9 -21.94 23.94 12.64
N ILE A 10 -22.76 22.90 12.84
CA ILE A 10 -22.26 21.56 13.20
C ILE A 10 -21.59 20.99 11.95
N VAL A 11 -20.27 21.17 11.85
CA VAL A 11 -19.45 20.41 10.92
C VAL A 11 -19.36 18.99 11.48
N LEU A 12 -20.24 18.13 10.97
CA LEU A 12 -20.26 16.72 11.29
C LEU A 12 -19.02 16.06 10.65
N PHE A 13 -17.90 16.08 11.37
CA PHE A 13 -16.70 15.30 11.04
C PHE A 13 -17.05 13.81 11.24
N PHE A 14 -17.66 13.20 10.22
CA PHE A 14 -17.71 11.75 10.13
C PHE A 14 -16.28 11.27 9.87
N ALA A 15 -15.57 10.95 10.96
CA ALA A 15 -14.42 10.09 10.89
C ALA A 15 -14.91 8.73 10.41
N PHE A 16 -14.90 8.51 9.09
CA PHE A 16 -15.05 7.18 8.53
C PHE A 16 -13.85 6.37 9.01
N ALA A 17 -14.03 5.64 10.11
CA ALA A 17 -13.21 4.50 10.41
C ALA A 17 -13.39 3.52 9.24
N SER A 18 -12.52 3.63 8.24
CA SER A 18 -12.55 2.79 7.05
C SER A 18 -12.19 1.38 7.47
N CYS A 19 -13.19 0.61 7.87
CA CYS A 19 -13.05 -0.83 8.08
C CYS A 19 -12.59 -1.42 6.74
N THR A 20 -11.36 -1.92 6.71
CA THR A 20 -10.81 -2.52 5.50
C THR A 20 -11.58 -3.81 5.25
N LYS A 21 -12.36 -3.85 4.16
CA LYS A 21 -13.15 -5.03 3.80
C LYS A 21 -12.22 -6.09 3.22
N VAL A 22 -12.16 -7.24 3.87
CA VAL A 22 -11.40 -8.40 3.38
C VAL A 22 -12.40 -9.49 3.01
N SER A 23 -12.28 -10.03 1.81
CA SER A 23 -13.07 -11.17 1.37
C SER A 23 -12.75 -12.40 2.21
N PRO A 24 -13.75 -13.20 2.63
CA PRO A 24 -13.49 -14.48 3.30
C PRO A 24 -12.73 -15.47 2.39
N ASN A 25 -12.74 -15.23 1.08
CA ASN A 25 -12.03 -16.04 0.08
C ASN A 25 -10.71 -15.39 -0.36
N ALA A 26 -10.18 -14.42 0.40
CA ALA A 26 -8.93 -13.76 0.05
C ALA A 26 -7.78 -14.77 0.01
N VAL A 27 -7.00 -14.75 -1.07
CA VAL A 27 -5.92 -15.73 -1.31
C VAL A 27 -4.53 -15.14 -1.00
N GLU A 28 -3.65 -15.97 -0.43
CA GLU A 28 -2.27 -15.59 -0.14
C GLU A 28 -1.40 -15.62 -1.40
N ARG A 29 -0.66 -14.55 -1.67
CA ARG A 29 0.14 -14.33 -2.88
C ARG A 29 1.62 -14.30 -2.56
N LYS A 30 2.42 -14.81 -3.49
CA LYS A 30 3.87 -14.84 -3.34
C LYS A 30 4.46 -13.55 -3.88
N VAL A 31 5.25 -12.89 -3.05
CA VAL A 31 5.94 -11.64 -3.33
C VAL A 31 7.44 -11.94 -3.41
N ASP A 32 8.01 -11.77 -4.60
CA ASP A 32 9.43 -12.02 -4.87
C ASP A 32 10.14 -10.71 -5.20
N PHE A 33 11.20 -10.39 -4.47
CA PHE A 33 12.05 -9.22 -4.70
C PHE A 33 13.47 -9.48 -4.17
N SER A 34 14.43 -8.64 -4.57
CA SER A 34 15.79 -8.65 -4.06
C SER A 34 16.28 -7.22 -3.89
N TRP A 35 17.01 -6.97 -2.80
CA TRP A 35 17.70 -5.69 -2.54
C TRP A 35 19.05 -5.58 -3.27
N GLU A 36 19.48 -6.65 -3.94
CA GLU A 36 20.78 -6.70 -4.62
C GLU A 36 20.92 -5.58 -5.67
N GLY A 37 22.05 -4.88 -5.63
CA GLY A 37 22.35 -3.77 -6.55
C GLY A 37 21.53 -2.50 -6.30
N LEU A 38 20.86 -2.38 -5.14
CA LEU A 38 20.24 -1.14 -4.70
C LEU A 38 21.16 -0.40 -3.71
N VAL A 39 21.12 0.93 -3.79
CA VAL A 39 21.88 1.81 -2.91
C VAL A 39 20.95 2.24 -1.78
N PRO A 40 21.29 1.96 -0.50
CA PRO A 40 20.53 2.46 0.64
C PRO A 40 20.44 3.99 0.66
N CYS A 41 19.37 4.53 1.24
CA CYS A 41 19.13 5.98 1.36
C CYS A 41 19.07 6.74 0.02
N ALA A 42 18.95 6.06 -1.12
CA ALA A 42 18.84 6.67 -2.43
C ALA A 42 17.37 6.84 -2.87
N ALA A 43 17.08 7.96 -3.54
CA ALA A 43 15.79 8.17 -4.19
C ALA A 43 15.51 7.05 -5.21
N GLY A 44 14.32 6.46 -5.16
CA GLY A 44 13.97 5.32 -6.02
C GLY A 44 14.67 4.01 -5.65
N GLY A 45 15.22 3.89 -4.44
CA GLY A 45 15.86 2.68 -3.89
C GLY A 45 14.92 1.49 -3.64
N ASN A 46 13.76 1.43 -4.29
CA ASN A 46 12.84 0.32 -4.20
C ASN A 46 13.09 -0.71 -5.33
N PRO A 47 13.04 -2.01 -5.02
CA PRO A 47 13.32 -3.07 -5.97
C PRO A 47 12.23 -3.20 -7.01
N LYS A 48 12.54 -3.98 -8.05
CA LYS A 48 11.50 -4.64 -8.82
C LYS A 48 10.83 -5.68 -7.92
N ILE A 49 9.50 -5.72 -7.94
CA ILE A 49 8.72 -6.72 -7.22
C ILE A 49 7.96 -7.57 -8.24
N ARG A 50 7.98 -8.89 -8.06
CA ARG A 50 7.16 -9.84 -8.80
C ARG A 50 6.11 -10.40 -7.84
N ILE A 51 4.87 -10.41 -8.29
CA ILE A 51 3.73 -10.89 -7.52
C ILE A 51 3.09 -12.00 -8.34
N SER A 52 2.94 -13.18 -7.75
CA SER A 52 2.32 -14.32 -8.42
C SER A 52 1.03 -14.75 -7.74
N GLY A 53 0.14 -15.35 -8.54
CA GLY A 53 -1.20 -15.75 -8.13
C GLY A 53 -2.21 -14.61 -8.04
N ILE A 54 -1.98 -13.43 -8.60
CA ILE A 54 -2.95 -12.32 -8.44
C ILE A 54 -4.35 -12.78 -8.89
N PRO A 55 -5.41 -12.63 -8.07
CA PRO A 55 -6.77 -13.03 -8.45
C PRO A 55 -7.23 -12.30 -9.71
N ASP A 56 -7.96 -12.97 -10.58
CA ASP A 56 -8.41 -12.43 -11.87
C ASP A 56 -9.28 -11.16 -11.72
N ASP A 57 -10.02 -11.06 -10.63
CA ASP A 57 -10.89 -9.91 -10.34
C ASP A 57 -10.15 -8.69 -9.80
N THR A 58 -8.81 -8.77 -9.66
CA THR A 58 -8.01 -7.66 -9.14
C THR A 58 -8.07 -6.46 -10.08
N LYS A 59 -8.42 -5.29 -9.53
CA LYS A 59 -8.39 -4.00 -10.24
C LYS A 59 -7.31 -3.07 -9.71
N THR A 60 -6.99 -3.21 -8.44
CA THR A 60 -6.05 -2.32 -7.76
C THR A 60 -5.05 -3.13 -6.95
N LEU A 61 -3.78 -2.71 -6.98
CA LEU A 61 -2.75 -3.17 -6.06
C LEU A 61 -2.41 -2.04 -5.08
N VAL A 62 -2.40 -2.36 -3.79
CA VAL A 62 -1.90 -1.47 -2.74
C VAL A 62 -0.62 -2.06 -2.18
N VAL A 63 0.44 -1.28 -2.24
CA VAL A 63 1.79 -1.68 -1.82
C VAL A 63 2.16 -0.84 -0.62
N SER A 64 2.56 -1.47 0.47
CA SER A 64 3.10 -0.81 1.64
C SER A 64 4.45 -1.43 2.00
N LEU A 65 5.35 -0.64 2.58
CA LEU A 65 6.62 -1.13 3.10
C LEU A 65 6.70 -0.81 4.58
N TYR A 66 7.19 -1.77 5.37
CA TYR A 66 7.38 -1.63 6.79
C TYR A 66 8.79 -2.07 7.22
N ASP A 67 9.32 -1.42 8.23
CA ASP A 67 10.54 -1.80 8.94
C ASP A 67 10.29 -1.69 10.45
N HIS A 68 10.51 -2.77 11.20
CA HIS A 68 10.20 -2.84 12.65
C HIS A 68 8.77 -2.35 13.02
N GLY A 69 7.81 -2.51 12.12
CA GLY A 69 6.43 -2.05 12.28
C GLY A 69 6.20 -0.57 11.93
N LEU A 70 7.25 0.19 11.63
CA LEU A 70 7.17 1.56 11.13
C LEU A 70 6.89 1.55 9.63
N SER A 71 5.94 2.38 9.20
CA SER A 71 5.58 2.51 7.79
C SER A 71 6.59 3.37 7.05
N HIS A 72 7.12 2.85 5.95
CA HIS A 72 7.94 3.57 4.97
C HIS A 72 7.09 4.26 3.88
N GLY A 73 5.78 4.04 3.91
CA GLY A 73 4.85 4.62 2.96
C GLY A 73 3.96 3.57 2.31
N LYS A 74 3.04 4.08 1.49
CA LYS A 74 2.04 3.29 0.79
C LYS A 74 1.80 3.89 -0.58
N GLN A 75 1.68 3.04 -1.59
CA GLN A 75 1.36 3.44 -2.94
C GLN A 75 0.31 2.52 -3.56
N THR A 76 -0.62 3.11 -4.29
CA THR A 76 -1.72 2.42 -4.96
C THR A 76 -1.53 2.47 -6.48
N PHE A 77 -1.83 1.37 -7.16
CA PHE A 77 -1.70 1.22 -8.60
C PHE A 77 -2.97 0.59 -9.17
N THR A 78 -3.41 1.07 -10.34
CA THR A 78 -4.28 0.26 -11.20
C THR A 78 -3.51 -0.98 -11.63
N TYR A 79 -4.12 -2.15 -11.48
CA TYR A 79 -3.49 -3.40 -11.86
C TYR A 79 -3.46 -3.54 -13.39
N ASP A 80 -2.26 -3.75 -13.95
CA ASP A 80 -2.02 -3.85 -15.39
C ASP A 80 -2.02 -5.29 -15.92
N GLY A 81 -2.30 -6.27 -15.06
CA GLY A 81 -2.29 -7.69 -15.42
C GLY A 81 -0.91 -8.36 -15.41
N SER A 82 0.18 -7.61 -15.21
CA SER A 82 1.54 -8.16 -15.38
C SER A 82 2.10 -8.87 -14.15
N GLY A 83 1.60 -8.53 -12.96
CA GLY A 83 2.19 -8.93 -11.67
C GLY A 83 3.60 -8.38 -11.45
N ILE A 84 4.00 -7.32 -12.15
CA ILE A 84 5.34 -6.72 -12.05
C ILE A 84 5.23 -5.26 -11.63
N ILE A 85 5.81 -4.95 -10.48
CA ILE A 85 6.13 -3.56 -10.10
C ILE A 85 7.57 -3.30 -10.54
N LYS A 86 7.77 -2.33 -11.45
CA LYS A 86 9.09 -2.00 -12.00
C LYS A 86 9.97 -1.36 -10.92
N LYS A 87 11.29 -1.56 -11.02
CA LYS A 87 12.28 -0.86 -10.18
C LYS A 87 12.05 0.65 -10.28
N GLY A 88 12.05 1.34 -9.14
CA GLY A 88 11.81 2.79 -9.06
C GLY A 88 10.37 3.26 -9.26
N ALA A 89 9.40 2.36 -9.49
CA ALA A 89 7.98 2.76 -9.63
C ALA A 89 7.33 3.15 -8.30
N LEU A 90 7.90 2.71 -7.18
CA LEU A 90 7.45 3.03 -5.82
C LEU A 90 8.09 4.35 -5.35
N ASN A 91 7.56 5.48 -5.82
CA ASN A 91 8.07 6.82 -5.50
C ASN A 91 7.39 7.47 -4.28
N GLN A 92 6.29 6.90 -3.78
CA GLN A 92 5.62 7.31 -2.53
C GLN A 92 6.02 6.42 -1.33
N ILE A 93 6.99 5.52 -1.54
CA ILE A 93 7.52 4.64 -0.51
C ILE A 93 9.00 4.95 -0.37
N GLU A 94 9.43 5.32 0.83
CA GLU A 94 10.83 5.54 1.12
C GLU A 94 11.56 4.20 1.20
N GLY A 95 12.62 4.02 0.40
CA GLY A 95 13.42 2.81 0.43
C GLY A 95 14.19 2.65 1.74
N PRO A 96 14.85 1.50 1.96
CA PRO A 96 15.70 1.28 3.12
C PRO A 96 16.76 2.37 3.31
N CYS A 97 16.84 2.91 4.53
CA CYS A 97 17.93 3.78 4.97
C CYS A 97 18.39 3.38 6.39
N PRO A 98 19.02 2.20 6.54
CA PRO A 98 19.45 1.71 7.83
C PRO A 98 20.64 2.52 8.35
N ASN A 99 20.51 3.08 9.56
CA ASN A 99 21.60 3.82 10.23
C ASN A 99 22.50 2.92 11.10
N ILE A 100 21.97 1.81 11.63
CA ILE A 100 22.66 0.98 12.63
C ILE A 100 22.44 -0.51 12.37
N ASP A 101 21.19 -0.94 12.22
CA ASP A 101 20.81 -2.34 12.02
C ASP A 101 20.05 -2.49 10.69
N PRO A 102 20.48 -3.34 9.74
CA PRO A 102 19.69 -3.61 8.54
C PRO A 102 18.34 -4.21 8.96
N GLY A 103 17.29 -3.41 8.85
CA GLY A 103 15.95 -3.79 9.31
C GLY A 103 15.30 -4.93 8.53
N LEU A 104 14.31 -5.57 9.17
CA LEU A 104 13.47 -6.58 8.52
C LEU A 104 12.40 -5.88 7.66
N TYR A 105 12.82 -5.39 6.51
CA TYR A 105 11.94 -4.76 5.52
C TYR A 105 10.91 -5.74 4.97
N LYS A 106 9.63 -5.40 5.12
CA LYS A 106 8.50 -6.23 4.68
C LYS A 106 7.61 -5.43 3.75
N PHE A 107 7.51 -5.89 2.50
CA PHE A 107 6.44 -5.42 1.65
C PHE A 107 5.13 -6.05 2.10
N LYS A 108 4.04 -5.31 1.94
CA LYS A 108 2.67 -5.81 2.06
C LYS A 108 1.97 -5.44 0.78
N ILE A 109 1.46 -6.45 0.07
CA ILE A 109 0.73 -6.29 -1.18
C ILE A 109 -0.71 -6.68 -0.93
N GLU A 110 -1.65 -5.80 -1.23
CA GLU A 110 -3.09 -6.06 -1.17
C GLU A 110 -3.66 -5.95 -2.58
N ALA A 111 -4.30 -7.02 -3.04
CA ALA A 111 -5.05 -7.05 -4.29
C ALA A 111 -6.52 -6.76 -4.00
N MET A 112 -7.07 -5.73 -4.62
CA MET A 112 -8.44 -5.26 -4.39
C MET A 112 -9.29 -5.40 -5.65
N ASP A 113 -10.55 -5.77 -5.46
CA ASP A 113 -11.56 -5.78 -6.52
C ASP A 113 -12.05 -4.35 -6.86
N GLU A 114 -13.04 -4.25 -7.75
CA GLU A 114 -13.65 -2.97 -8.16
C GLU A 114 -14.38 -2.24 -7.02
N ASN A 115 -14.78 -2.96 -5.96
CA ASN A 115 -15.50 -2.44 -4.81
C ASN A 115 -14.55 -2.03 -3.67
N GLY A 116 -13.23 -2.15 -3.88
CA GLY A 116 -12.21 -1.87 -2.87
C GLY A 116 -12.14 -2.95 -1.77
N VAL A 117 -12.65 -4.16 -2.04
CA VAL A 117 -12.53 -5.31 -1.13
C VAL A 117 -11.20 -6.01 -1.41
N ILE A 118 -10.45 -6.31 -0.35
CA ILE A 118 -9.23 -7.11 -0.46
C ILE A 118 -9.61 -8.55 -0.78
N ILE A 119 -9.18 -9.01 -1.95
CA ILE A 119 -9.38 -10.38 -2.46
C ILE A 119 -8.06 -11.18 -2.54
N GLY A 120 -6.93 -10.54 -2.24
CA GLY A 120 -5.65 -11.22 -2.06
C GLY A 120 -4.65 -10.41 -1.26
N PHE A 121 -3.72 -11.10 -0.60
CA PHE A 121 -2.67 -10.48 0.22
C PHE A 121 -1.34 -11.20 0.04
N GLY A 122 -0.22 -10.48 0.08
CA GLY A 122 1.14 -11.05 0.05
C GLY A 122 2.09 -10.26 0.93
N ARG A 123 3.14 -10.91 1.43
CA ARG A 123 4.20 -10.31 2.27
C ARG A 123 5.58 -10.75 1.83
#